data_AF-A0A2V7PMF3-F1
#
_entry.id   AF-A0A2V7PMF3-F1
#
_cell.length_a   1.000
_cell.length_b   1.000
_cell.length_c   1.000
_cell.angle_alpha   90.00
_cell.angle_beta   90.00
_cell.angle_gamma   90.00
#
_symmetry.space_group_name_H-M   'P 1'
#
loop_
_entity.id
_entity.type
_entity.pdbx_description
1 polymer ?
#
loop_
_entity_poly.entity_id
_entity_poly.type
_entity_poly.pdbx_seq_one_letter_code
_entity_poly.pdbx_strand_id
1 'polypeptide(L)'
;MLSYLSLLLAVTCAVQATPAPTPKARAHHRARAATIALPVAPIAALEAGAQALYMAQPDIEALAAHALARAAGALDMAQYSLAATPAAFAAQALVMAQPDIEVLTAPALARAASSLDMAAYSLAATPAAFAAPLFYWDGDDDEEIREPAWPEQTQADVADSLYRAARQALNRSQYSRAAELFSSIRDTYPRSTYVPNTYYWQAFALYRDGSEEALRAAREALQTQASRFPKATTRRDAEALLRRVQGALARLGDPDATADVTEEADNVAPATPVIPSTPPVGPGPAIIARPGRTYRLHTESCDDEDDIRIAAVNALLQMDADRAVPILKSILARRDSGSTCLRRKAVFLVSQKRSSETSAILLNAVRSDPDQEVREQGVFWLSQVSGEETVAALDSILRDPRTDPDIQDKAIFALSQHNSSRSASILRAYAERRDAPEEMREKAIFWLGQRNSPENAQFLKDLYARVENDDLKEKIIFSLSQMGSADNYRWLMDIALNPKEDIEIRKKALFWAGQGHNVDVADLVRLYDSMNDREMKDQLIFVYSQRREEAALDKLFQIGKTDPDRELRKKAIFWIGQSRSPRAAQYLQELINQ
;
A
#
# COMPACT_ATOMS: atom_id res chain seq x y z
N MET A 1 49.40 -5.52 -17.26
CA MET A 1 49.83 -4.67 -18.39
C MET A 1 48.84 -4.84 -19.52
N LEU A 2 48.29 -3.71 -19.97
CA LEU A 2 47.66 -3.45 -21.25
C LEU A 2 46.36 -4.24 -21.55
N SER A 3 45.19 -3.60 -21.42
CA SER A 3 44.62 -2.63 -22.38
C SER A 3 44.11 -3.37 -23.62
N TYR A 4 42.81 -3.53 -23.83
CA TYR A 4 41.75 -2.53 -24.12
C TYR A 4 41.40 -2.60 -25.62
N LEU A 5 40.11 -2.37 -25.89
CA LEU A 5 39.55 -1.82 -27.13
C LEU A 5 39.72 -2.69 -28.39
N SER A 6 38.65 -3.26 -28.94
CA SER A 6 37.54 -2.59 -29.64
C SER A 6 37.64 -2.90 -31.14
N LEU A 7 36.54 -3.36 -31.72
CA LEU A 7 35.97 -3.01 -33.04
C LEU A 7 35.01 -4.17 -33.38
N LEU A 8 33.69 -4.04 -33.29
CA LEU A 8 32.77 -3.29 -34.17
C LEU A 8 32.96 -3.57 -35.68
N LEU A 9 31.81 -3.78 -36.33
CA LEU A 9 31.53 -3.97 -37.76
C LEU A 9 31.80 -5.36 -38.34
N ALA A 10 31.02 -5.89 -39.28
CA ALA A 10 29.69 -5.58 -39.81
C ALA A 10 29.39 -6.76 -40.77
N VAL A 11 28.17 -7.31 -40.72
CA VAL A 11 27.17 -7.23 -41.81
C VAL A 11 27.56 -7.96 -43.10
N THR A 12 26.78 -9.03 -43.34
CA THR A 12 26.30 -9.59 -44.62
C THR A 12 27.27 -10.22 -45.62
N CYS A 13 26.93 -11.45 -46.03
CA CYS A 13 26.55 -11.71 -47.43
C CYS A 13 25.74 -13.00 -47.53
N ALA A 14 24.63 -12.94 -48.27
CA ALA A 14 23.69 -14.00 -48.57
C ALA A 14 23.96 -14.58 -49.96
N VAL A 15 23.79 -15.89 -50.17
CA VAL A 15 23.49 -16.50 -51.49
C VAL A 15 22.69 -17.81 -51.30
N GLN A 16 21.40 -17.78 -51.71
CA GLN A 16 20.62 -18.68 -52.61
C GLN A 16 20.96 -20.20 -52.63
N ALA A 17 20.08 -21.22 -52.74
CA ALA A 17 18.69 -21.36 -53.20
C ALA A 17 18.08 -22.77 -52.84
N THR A 18 16.79 -22.78 -52.45
CA THR A 18 15.64 -23.70 -52.78
C THR A 18 15.70 -25.25 -52.57
N PRO A 19 14.57 -26.02 -52.57
CA PRO A 19 13.72 -26.28 -51.38
C PRO A 19 13.30 -27.76 -51.11
N ALA A 20 12.61 -27.96 -49.98
CA ALA A 20 11.64 -29.03 -49.59
C ALA A 20 12.16 -30.34 -48.93
N PRO A 21 11.32 -31.09 -48.17
CA PRO A 21 10.09 -30.75 -47.44
C PRO A 21 10.15 -31.03 -45.92
N THR A 22 9.20 -30.45 -45.17
CA THR A 22 9.07 -30.55 -43.70
C THR A 22 8.53 -31.88 -43.19
N PRO A 23 8.94 -32.30 -41.97
CA PRO A 23 7.98 -32.92 -41.06
C PRO A 23 8.05 -32.37 -39.62
N LYS A 24 6.88 -31.88 -39.16
CA LYS A 24 6.27 -31.83 -37.82
C LYS A 24 7.20 -31.86 -36.58
N ALA A 25 7.24 -30.73 -35.86
CA ALA A 25 7.87 -30.59 -34.55
C ALA A 25 7.00 -31.12 -33.39
N ARG A 26 7.61 -31.90 -32.49
CA ARG A 26 7.15 -32.23 -31.14
C ARG A 26 7.83 -31.29 -30.12
N ALA A 27 7.13 -30.98 -29.04
CA ALA A 27 7.53 -30.04 -27.99
C ALA A 27 8.79 -30.50 -27.22
N HIS A 28 9.70 -29.55 -26.95
CA HIS A 28 10.85 -29.72 -26.07
C HIS A 28 10.61 -29.05 -24.71
N HIS A 29 10.79 -29.83 -23.64
CA HIS A 29 11.09 -29.35 -22.29
C HIS A 29 12.51 -28.77 -22.20
N ARG A 30 12.70 -27.71 -21.40
CA ARG A 30 13.95 -27.31 -20.67
C ARG A 30 13.57 -26.18 -19.70
N ALA A 31 13.67 -26.33 -18.38
CA ALA A 31 14.84 -26.31 -17.48
C ALA A 31 14.96 -24.96 -16.74
N ARG A 32 15.04 -25.03 -15.40
CA ARG A 32 15.17 -23.92 -14.43
C ARG A 32 16.55 -23.23 -14.51
N ALA A 33 16.59 -21.93 -14.24
CA ALA A 33 17.79 -21.18 -13.84
C ALA A 33 17.48 -20.27 -12.65
N ALA A 34 18.41 -20.19 -11.70
CA ALA A 34 18.32 -19.50 -10.41
C ALA A 34 18.51 -17.98 -10.53
N THR A 35 17.85 -17.22 -9.64
CA THR A 35 17.95 -15.76 -9.56
C THR A 35 18.62 -15.34 -8.25
N ILE A 36 19.60 -14.44 -8.35
CA ILE A 36 20.35 -13.80 -7.25
C ILE A 36 19.68 -12.46 -6.93
N ALA A 37 19.48 -12.14 -5.65
CA ALA A 37 18.81 -10.92 -5.16
C ALA A 37 19.79 -9.75 -4.90
N LEU A 38 19.33 -8.51 -5.10
CA LEU A 38 20.01 -7.24 -4.75
C LEU A 38 19.04 -6.32 -3.94
N PRO A 39 19.56 -5.37 -3.12
CA PRO A 39 18.80 -4.70 -2.05
C PRO A 39 18.08 -3.40 -2.48
N VAL A 40 16.98 -3.05 -1.77
CA VAL A 40 16.07 -1.90 -1.99
C VAL A 40 16.35 -0.76 -0.98
N ALA A 41 16.26 0.50 -1.41
CA ALA A 41 16.41 1.74 -0.61
C ALA A 41 15.06 2.50 -0.45
N PRO A 42 14.92 3.47 0.49
CA PRO A 42 13.65 3.71 1.18
C PRO A 42 12.74 4.79 0.56
N ILE A 43 11.46 4.45 0.43
CA ILE A 43 10.33 5.23 -0.12
C ILE A 43 9.71 6.20 0.94
N ALA A 44 10.06 6.03 2.22
CA ALA A 44 9.36 6.64 3.36
C ALA A 44 9.49 8.18 3.48
N ALA A 45 10.55 8.80 2.94
CA ALA A 45 10.77 10.24 3.07
C ALA A 45 9.82 11.10 2.19
N LEU A 46 9.28 10.50 1.12
CA LEU A 46 8.37 11.17 0.19
C LEU A 46 6.92 11.15 0.67
N GLU A 47 6.50 10.07 1.34
CA GLU A 47 5.13 9.91 1.87
C GLU A 47 4.88 10.85 3.07
N ALA A 48 5.89 11.08 3.92
CA ALA A 48 5.79 11.99 5.05
C ALA A 48 5.57 13.47 4.64
N GLY A 49 6.11 13.88 3.49
CA GLY A 49 5.93 15.24 2.95
C GLY A 49 4.52 15.49 2.40
N ALA A 50 3.90 14.48 1.81
CA ALA A 50 2.53 14.54 1.28
C ALA A 50 1.48 14.59 2.40
N GLN A 51 1.73 13.89 3.51
CA GLN A 51 0.81 13.84 4.67
C GLN A 51 0.74 15.20 5.42
N ALA A 52 1.83 15.97 5.45
CA ALA A 52 1.87 17.29 6.10
C ALA A 52 1.05 18.36 5.36
N LEU A 53 0.85 18.20 4.04
CA LEU A 53 0.02 19.08 3.21
C LEU A 53 -1.48 18.79 3.35
N TYR A 54 -1.85 17.58 3.77
CA TYR A 54 -3.25 17.15 3.93
C TYR A 54 -3.88 17.58 5.26
N MET A 55 -3.07 18.01 6.25
CA MET A 55 -3.51 18.25 7.63
C MET A 55 -3.63 19.74 8.03
N ALA A 56 -3.51 20.70 7.11
CA ALA A 56 -3.57 22.13 7.45
C ALA A 56 -4.74 22.86 6.76
N GLN A 57 -5.63 23.47 7.55
CA GLN A 57 -6.56 24.53 7.12
C GLN A 57 -6.12 25.88 7.75
N PRO A 58 -6.57 27.03 7.21
CA PRO A 58 -5.85 27.87 6.25
C PRO A 58 -5.07 29.01 6.95
N ASP A 59 -3.76 29.08 6.73
CA ASP A 59 -2.99 30.34 6.79
C ASP A 59 -1.81 30.19 5.83
N ILE A 60 -2.12 30.43 4.54
CA ILE A 60 -1.30 30.07 3.38
C ILE A 60 -0.58 31.33 2.91
N GLU A 61 0.61 31.62 3.44
CA GLU A 61 1.53 32.57 2.79
C GLU A 61 2.99 32.34 3.25
N ALA A 62 3.22 32.02 4.52
CA ALA A 62 4.57 31.78 5.05
C ALA A 62 5.06 30.31 4.93
N LEU A 63 4.13 29.34 4.92
CA LEU A 63 4.45 27.89 4.87
C LEU A 63 4.88 27.42 3.47
N ALA A 64 4.32 28.00 2.41
CA ALA A 64 4.59 27.60 1.02
C ALA A 64 6.03 27.91 0.59
N ALA A 65 6.58 29.06 1.00
CA ALA A 65 7.95 29.45 0.68
C ALA A 65 9.01 28.57 1.37
N HIS A 66 8.78 28.18 2.62
CA HIS A 66 9.67 27.27 3.36
C HIS A 66 9.58 25.82 2.86
N ALA A 67 8.40 25.36 2.44
CA ALA A 67 8.21 24.04 1.85
C ALA A 67 8.85 23.94 0.46
N LEU A 68 8.72 24.97 -0.38
CA LEU A 68 9.37 25.05 -1.69
C LEU A 68 10.90 25.11 -1.60
N ALA A 69 11.44 25.83 -0.59
CA ALA A 69 12.89 25.86 -0.35
C ALA A 69 13.44 24.50 0.13
N ARG A 70 12.68 23.74 0.94
CA ARG A 70 13.05 22.36 1.32
C ARG A 70 12.96 21.38 0.17
N ALA A 71 11.94 21.49 -0.69
CA ALA A 71 11.80 20.65 -1.87
C ALA A 71 12.91 20.92 -2.91
N ALA A 72 13.31 22.18 -3.08
CA ALA A 72 14.46 22.55 -3.93
C ALA A 72 15.80 22.01 -3.38
N GLY A 73 15.99 22.04 -2.05
CA GLY A 73 17.17 21.45 -1.40
C GLY A 73 17.24 19.91 -1.48
N ALA A 74 16.09 19.24 -1.55
CA ALA A 74 16.01 17.79 -1.76
C ALA A 74 16.31 17.37 -3.21
N LEU A 75 16.00 18.22 -4.19
CA LEU A 75 16.24 17.98 -5.62
C LEU A 75 17.72 18.15 -6.01
N ASP A 76 18.47 19.03 -5.34
CA ASP A 76 19.91 19.23 -5.60
C ASP A 76 20.76 18.03 -5.13
N MET A 77 20.22 17.22 -4.21
CA MET A 77 20.86 15.99 -3.70
C MET A 77 20.57 14.73 -4.54
N ALA A 78 19.67 14.78 -5.53
CA ALA A 78 19.20 13.62 -6.29
C ALA A 78 19.87 13.46 -7.68
N GLN A 79 20.91 14.23 -8.00
CA GLN A 79 21.57 14.21 -9.33
C GLN A 79 22.40 12.95 -9.64
N TYR A 80 22.44 11.92 -8.79
CA TYR A 80 23.18 10.68 -9.05
C TYR A 80 22.39 9.41 -8.70
N SER A 81 21.22 9.23 -9.31
CA SER A 81 20.64 7.89 -9.54
C SER A 81 19.54 7.99 -10.60
N LEU A 82 19.86 7.58 -11.82
CA LEU A 82 18.91 7.57 -12.94
C LEU A 82 17.94 6.37 -12.80
N ALA A 83 16.73 6.65 -12.34
CA ALA A 83 15.53 5.92 -12.72
C ALA A 83 14.38 6.93 -12.78
N ALA A 84 13.67 6.95 -13.91
CA ALA A 84 12.63 7.91 -14.20
C ALA A 84 11.41 7.67 -13.31
N THR A 85 11.17 8.56 -12.35
CA THR A 85 9.87 9.03 -11.83
C THR A 85 10.19 9.93 -10.62
N PRO A 86 10.08 11.27 -10.76
CA PRO A 86 8.82 11.94 -10.43
C PRO A 86 8.61 13.23 -11.26
N ALA A 87 7.90 13.15 -12.37
CA ALA A 87 7.47 14.35 -13.13
C ALA A 87 5.94 14.42 -13.36
N ALA A 88 5.23 13.29 -13.24
CA ALA A 88 3.79 13.24 -13.52
C ALA A 88 2.93 13.83 -12.38
N PHE A 89 3.33 13.66 -11.11
CA PHE A 89 2.54 14.14 -9.97
C PHE A 89 2.61 15.67 -9.77
N ALA A 90 3.74 16.30 -10.11
CA ALA A 90 3.90 17.74 -10.01
C ALA A 90 3.11 18.50 -11.09
N ALA A 91 2.93 17.90 -12.28
CA ALA A 91 2.15 18.49 -13.36
C ALA A 91 0.64 18.50 -13.07
N GLN A 92 0.13 17.48 -12.38
CA GLN A 92 -1.30 17.35 -12.07
C GLN A 92 -1.75 18.30 -10.95
N ALA A 93 -0.86 18.60 -9.99
CA ALA A 93 -1.10 19.62 -8.97
C ALA A 93 -1.15 21.05 -9.54
N LEU A 94 -0.42 21.32 -10.62
CA LEU A 94 -0.42 22.64 -11.27
C LEU A 94 -1.67 22.86 -12.15
N VAL A 95 -2.30 21.79 -12.64
CA VAL A 95 -3.49 21.84 -13.51
C VAL A 95 -4.80 21.93 -12.69
N MET A 96 -4.78 21.59 -11.41
CA MET A 96 -5.95 21.68 -10.52
C MET A 96 -6.14 23.03 -9.84
N ALA A 97 -5.18 23.96 -9.99
CA ALA A 97 -5.35 25.36 -9.58
C ALA A 97 -5.98 26.16 -10.75
N GLN A 98 -7.27 26.46 -10.63
CA GLN A 98 -8.01 27.32 -11.57
C GLN A 98 -7.51 28.80 -11.56
N PRO A 99 -7.90 29.63 -12.56
CA PRO A 99 -6.99 30.56 -13.22
C PRO A 99 -7.13 32.00 -12.71
N ASP A 100 -6.46 32.37 -11.63
CA ASP A 100 -6.25 33.79 -11.28
C ASP A 100 -4.90 33.96 -10.57
N ILE A 101 -3.81 33.71 -11.31
CA ILE A 101 -2.47 34.13 -10.89
C ILE A 101 -1.84 34.88 -12.06
N GLU A 102 -2.18 36.17 -12.19
CA GLU A 102 -1.24 37.10 -12.79
C GLU A 102 0.01 37.13 -11.90
N VAL A 103 1.19 37.08 -12.51
CA VAL A 103 2.54 36.99 -11.89
C VAL A 103 3.11 35.57 -11.83
N LEU A 104 3.36 34.97 -12.99
CA LEU A 104 4.52 34.11 -13.22
C LEU A 104 5.31 34.69 -14.40
N THR A 105 6.57 35.05 -14.17
CA THR A 105 7.42 35.64 -15.21
C THR A 105 7.95 34.57 -16.17
N ALA A 106 8.12 34.97 -17.43
CA ALA A 106 8.47 34.13 -18.59
C ALA A 106 9.70 33.17 -18.47
N PRO A 107 10.70 33.34 -17.56
CA PRO A 107 11.81 32.40 -17.48
C PRO A 107 11.47 31.02 -16.89
N ALA A 108 10.36 30.89 -16.16
CA ALA A 108 9.98 29.63 -15.51
C ALA A 108 9.36 28.61 -16.48
N LEU A 109 8.58 29.07 -17.45
CA LEU A 109 7.94 28.22 -18.47
C LEU A 109 8.94 27.66 -19.49
N ALA A 110 10.01 28.40 -19.81
CA ALA A 110 11.02 27.96 -20.78
C ALA A 110 11.90 26.79 -20.29
N ARG A 111 12.02 26.58 -18.97
CA ARG A 111 12.78 25.47 -18.37
C ARG A 111 11.97 24.17 -18.22
N ALA A 112 10.64 24.26 -18.19
CA ALA A 112 9.77 23.08 -18.12
C ALA A 112 9.55 22.41 -19.50
N ALA A 113 9.65 23.19 -20.58
CA ALA A 113 9.44 22.68 -21.94
C ALA A 113 10.61 21.83 -22.47
N SER A 114 11.86 22.13 -22.07
CA SER A 114 13.05 21.40 -22.54
C SER A 114 13.27 20.03 -21.88
N SER A 115 12.56 19.72 -20.79
CA SER A 115 12.62 18.42 -20.11
C SER A 115 11.69 17.35 -20.68
N LEU A 116 10.78 17.71 -21.60
CA LEU A 116 9.77 16.77 -22.13
C LEU A 116 10.19 16.07 -23.44
N ASP A 117 11.07 16.66 -24.25
CA ASP A 117 11.48 16.08 -25.55
C ASP A 117 12.46 14.88 -25.42
N MET A 118 13.19 14.77 -24.31
CA MET A 118 14.16 13.67 -24.10
C MET A 118 13.56 12.43 -23.42
N ALA A 119 12.31 12.50 -22.93
CA ALA A 119 11.62 11.36 -22.31
C ALA A 119 10.94 10.43 -23.32
N ALA A 120 10.75 10.87 -24.58
CA ALA A 120 10.02 10.12 -25.60
C ALA A 120 10.83 8.98 -26.26
N TYR A 121 12.15 8.91 -26.08
CA TYR A 121 13.03 8.00 -26.84
C TYR A 121 13.37 6.66 -26.16
N SER A 122 12.92 6.38 -24.93
CA SER A 122 13.33 5.18 -24.17
C SER A 122 12.22 4.14 -23.94
N LEU A 123 11.02 4.32 -24.49
CA LEU A 123 9.85 3.46 -24.24
C LEU A 123 9.69 2.26 -25.20
N ALA A 124 10.71 1.90 -25.98
CA ALA A 124 10.61 0.84 -26.98
C ALA A 124 11.66 -0.27 -26.79
N ALA A 125 11.77 -0.88 -25.61
CA ALA A 125 12.41 -2.20 -25.46
C ALA A 125 12.11 -2.90 -24.13
N THR A 126 11.37 -4.01 -24.22
CA THR A 126 11.43 -5.22 -23.35
C THR A 126 10.79 -5.20 -21.94
N PRO A 127 10.35 -6.38 -21.45
CA PRO A 127 9.11 -6.55 -20.68
C PRO A 127 9.27 -7.00 -19.22
N ALA A 128 8.21 -6.74 -18.45
CA ALA A 128 7.70 -7.44 -17.26
C ALA A 128 8.70 -8.10 -16.28
N ALA A 129 8.84 -7.51 -15.09
CA ALA A 129 8.76 -8.20 -13.78
C ALA A 129 9.08 -7.23 -12.64
N PHE A 130 8.06 -6.65 -11.99
CA PHE A 130 8.06 -6.27 -10.56
C PHE A 130 6.60 -5.98 -10.18
N ALA A 131 5.95 -6.95 -9.51
CA ALA A 131 4.63 -6.81 -8.92
C ALA A 131 4.80 -6.68 -7.41
N ALA A 132 4.81 -5.45 -6.90
CA ALA A 132 4.40 -5.18 -5.53
C ALA A 132 2.86 -5.14 -5.52
N PRO A 133 2.17 -5.78 -4.55
CA PRO A 133 0.73 -5.62 -4.44
C PRO A 133 0.46 -4.21 -3.93
N LEU A 134 0.33 -3.27 -4.86
CA LEU A 134 -0.54 -2.12 -4.67
C LEU A 134 -1.93 -2.71 -4.47
N PHE A 135 -2.39 -2.81 -3.22
CA PHE A 135 -3.77 -3.14 -2.91
C PHE A 135 -4.65 -1.97 -3.36
N TYR A 136 -5.00 -2.01 -4.65
CA TYR A 136 -6.04 -1.19 -5.24
C TYR A 136 -7.37 -1.74 -4.72
N TRP A 137 -7.92 -1.13 -3.67
CA TRP A 137 -9.31 -1.36 -3.31
C TRP A 137 -10.13 -0.28 -4.01
N ASP A 138 -10.81 -0.73 -5.04
CA ASP A 138 -11.79 -0.02 -5.82
C ASP A 138 -12.97 0.29 -4.88
N GLY A 139 -12.91 1.49 -4.30
CA GLY A 139 -13.85 2.01 -3.29
C GLY A 139 -14.91 2.94 -3.89
N ASP A 140 -14.66 3.37 -5.11
CA ASP A 140 -15.65 3.65 -6.14
C ASP A 140 -15.10 2.85 -7.32
N ASP A 141 -15.59 1.64 -7.55
CA ASP A 141 -15.57 1.13 -8.91
C ASP A 141 -16.31 2.21 -9.70
N ASP A 142 -15.57 3.05 -10.43
CA ASP A 142 -15.91 3.26 -11.81
C ASP A 142 -16.06 1.85 -12.37
N GLU A 143 -17.25 1.26 -12.15
CA GLU A 143 -17.66 -0.08 -12.58
C GLU A 143 -16.96 -0.23 -13.92
N GLU A 144 -15.95 -1.10 -14.01
CA GLU A 144 -15.38 -1.41 -15.31
C GLU A 144 -16.56 -2.06 -16.03
N ILE A 145 -17.33 -1.22 -16.72
CA ILE A 145 -18.51 -1.61 -17.46
C ILE A 145 -17.91 -2.59 -18.43
N ARG A 146 -18.06 -3.89 -18.15
CA ARG A 146 -17.66 -4.95 -19.05
C ARG A 146 -18.46 -4.69 -20.30
N GLU A 147 -17.85 -3.99 -21.25
CA GLU A 147 -18.45 -3.81 -22.56
C GLU A 147 -18.64 -5.24 -23.08
N PRO A 148 -19.88 -5.69 -23.29
CA PRO A 148 -20.09 -7.04 -23.74
C PRO A 148 -19.34 -7.17 -25.07
N ALA A 149 -18.45 -8.16 -25.17
CA ALA A 149 -17.82 -8.49 -26.43
C ALA A 149 -18.92 -8.88 -27.41
N TRP A 150 -19.20 -7.99 -28.36
CA TRP A 150 -20.31 -8.13 -29.28
C TRP A 150 -20.01 -9.30 -30.24
N PRO A 151 -20.94 -10.24 -30.43
CA PRO A 151 -20.81 -11.21 -31.51
C PRO A 151 -20.75 -10.44 -32.83
N GLU A 152 -19.62 -10.57 -33.55
CA GLU A 152 -19.55 -10.10 -34.93
C GLU A 152 -20.62 -10.84 -35.76
N GLN A 153 -21.45 -10.06 -36.48
CA GLN A 153 -22.52 -10.42 -37.44
C GLN A 153 -23.94 -10.41 -36.83
N THR A 154 -24.94 -9.69 -37.35
CA THR A 154 -25.32 -9.40 -38.75
C THR A 154 -26.37 -8.27 -38.77
N GLN A 155 -26.27 -7.34 -39.72
CA GLN A 155 -27.21 -6.22 -39.99
C GLN A 155 -27.38 -5.23 -38.81
N ALA A 156 -26.96 -3.98 -39.00
CA ALA A 156 -27.10 -2.93 -37.97
C ALA A 156 -28.55 -2.85 -37.48
N ASP A 157 -28.76 -3.07 -36.18
CA ASP A 157 -30.07 -2.98 -35.55
C ASP A 157 -30.67 -1.59 -35.82
N VAL A 158 -31.97 -1.55 -36.16
CA VAL A 158 -32.65 -0.30 -36.54
C VAL A 158 -32.62 0.78 -35.46
N ALA A 159 -32.38 0.41 -34.19
CA ALA A 159 -32.23 1.34 -33.08
C ALA A 159 -30.78 1.70 -32.73
N ASP A 160 -29.77 1.21 -33.45
CA ASP A 160 -28.34 1.40 -33.12
C ASP A 160 -27.95 2.88 -32.99
N SER A 161 -28.43 3.74 -33.90
CA SER A 161 -28.17 5.19 -33.83
C SER A 161 -28.73 5.82 -32.54
N LEU A 162 -29.97 5.47 -32.18
CA LEU A 162 -30.63 6.00 -30.98
C LEU A 162 -30.02 5.44 -29.70
N TYR A 163 -29.63 4.16 -29.71
CA TYR A 163 -28.93 3.52 -28.60
C TYR A 163 -27.56 4.14 -28.33
N ARG A 164 -26.78 4.44 -29.38
CA ARG A 164 -25.50 5.16 -29.24
C ARG A 164 -25.68 6.58 -28.72
N ALA A 165 -26.71 7.29 -29.18
CA ALA A 165 -27.02 8.62 -28.66
C ALA A 165 -27.39 8.58 -27.17
N ALA A 166 -28.17 7.57 -26.74
CA ALA A 166 -28.51 7.35 -25.33
C ALA A 166 -27.25 7.09 -24.48
N ARG A 167 -26.34 6.23 -24.95
CA ARG A 167 -25.05 5.96 -24.28
C ARG A 167 -24.15 7.18 -24.21
N GLN A 168 -24.10 7.98 -25.27
CA GLN A 168 -23.33 9.22 -25.28
C GLN A 168 -23.90 10.25 -24.29
N ALA A 169 -25.23 10.37 -24.18
CA ALA A 169 -25.86 11.21 -23.17
C ALA A 169 -25.51 10.74 -21.74
N LEU A 170 -25.52 9.43 -21.50
CA LEU A 170 -25.14 8.83 -20.23
C LEU A 170 -23.68 9.15 -19.86
N ASN A 171 -22.74 8.96 -20.80
CA ASN A 171 -21.32 9.24 -20.58
C ASN A 171 -21.01 10.74 -20.39
N ARG A 172 -21.93 11.62 -20.79
CA ARG A 172 -21.86 13.08 -20.57
C ARG A 172 -22.59 13.51 -19.30
N SER A 173 -22.97 12.57 -18.45
CA SER A 173 -23.74 12.81 -17.21
C SER A 173 -25.11 13.47 -17.44
N GLN A 174 -25.67 13.34 -18.65
CA GLN A 174 -27.00 13.85 -18.97
C GLN A 174 -28.05 12.79 -18.64
N TYR A 175 -28.19 12.48 -17.35
CA TYR A 175 -28.92 11.30 -16.87
C TYR A 175 -30.40 11.27 -17.26
N SER A 176 -31.13 12.37 -17.08
CA SER A 176 -32.54 12.46 -17.45
C SER A 176 -32.73 12.27 -18.96
N ARG A 177 -31.86 12.88 -19.77
CA ARG A 177 -31.88 12.74 -21.23
C ARG A 177 -31.54 11.32 -21.69
N ALA A 178 -30.55 10.69 -21.06
CA ALA A 178 -30.19 9.31 -21.35
C ALA A 178 -31.36 8.37 -21.04
N ALA A 179 -32.04 8.55 -19.90
CA ALA A 179 -33.20 7.77 -19.52
C ALA A 179 -34.35 7.89 -20.54
N GLU A 180 -34.67 9.10 -20.99
CA GLU A 180 -35.66 9.33 -22.05
C GLU A 180 -35.29 8.62 -23.35
N LEU A 181 -34.04 8.73 -23.78
CA LEU A 181 -33.57 8.12 -25.02
C LEU A 181 -33.66 6.59 -24.96
N PHE A 182 -33.24 5.97 -23.86
CA PHE A 182 -33.42 4.53 -23.65
C PHE A 182 -34.89 4.11 -23.63
N SER A 183 -35.78 4.94 -23.07
CA SER A 183 -37.21 4.67 -23.13
C SER A 183 -37.75 4.72 -24.55
N SER A 184 -37.40 5.77 -25.30
CA SER A 184 -37.90 6.00 -26.67
C SER A 184 -37.54 4.89 -27.66
N ILE A 185 -36.44 4.17 -27.43
CA ILE A 185 -36.06 2.99 -28.23
C ILE A 185 -37.15 1.92 -28.16
N ARG A 186 -37.78 1.72 -27.00
CA ARG A 186 -38.83 0.72 -26.83
C ARG A 186 -40.12 1.12 -27.53
N ASP A 187 -40.43 2.41 -27.53
CA ASP A 187 -41.63 2.95 -28.16
C ASP A 187 -41.50 2.95 -29.69
N THR A 188 -40.31 3.33 -30.19
CA THR A 188 -40.06 3.51 -31.62
C THR A 188 -39.65 2.20 -32.30
N TYR A 189 -38.89 1.35 -31.59
CA TYR A 189 -38.33 0.11 -32.13
C TYR A 189 -38.60 -1.08 -31.18
N PRO A 190 -39.87 -1.45 -30.93
CA PRO A 190 -40.23 -2.49 -29.96
C PRO A 190 -39.67 -3.89 -30.29
N ARG A 191 -39.22 -4.12 -31.53
CA ARG A 191 -38.60 -5.37 -31.99
C ARG A 191 -37.06 -5.33 -32.02
N SER A 192 -36.44 -4.24 -31.58
CA SER A 192 -34.98 -4.12 -31.54
C SER A 192 -34.39 -5.10 -30.54
N THR A 193 -33.21 -5.63 -30.87
CA THR A 193 -32.42 -6.49 -30.00
C THR A 193 -31.93 -5.78 -28.74
N TYR A 194 -31.90 -4.43 -28.73
CA TYR A 194 -31.54 -3.63 -27.56
C TYR A 194 -32.64 -3.50 -26.52
N VAL A 195 -33.91 -3.67 -26.91
CA VAL A 195 -35.08 -3.43 -26.02
C VAL A 195 -34.93 -4.09 -24.64
N PRO A 196 -34.54 -5.38 -24.51
CA PRO A 196 -34.34 -6.01 -23.21
C PRO A 196 -33.35 -5.26 -22.31
N ASN A 197 -32.25 -4.74 -22.88
CA ASN A 197 -31.17 -4.10 -22.14
C ASN A 197 -31.43 -2.61 -21.85
N THR A 198 -32.31 -1.95 -22.61
CA THR A 198 -32.64 -0.54 -22.39
C THR A 198 -33.25 -0.25 -21.01
N TYR A 199 -33.96 -1.21 -20.42
CA TYR A 199 -34.53 -1.05 -19.07
C TYR A 199 -33.45 -0.88 -18.01
N TYR A 200 -32.39 -1.69 -18.06
CA TYR A 200 -31.24 -1.55 -17.18
C TYR A 200 -30.56 -0.19 -17.35
N TRP A 201 -30.24 0.20 -18.59
CA TRP A 201 -29.51 1.46 -18.82
C TRP A 201 -30.34 2.70 -18.51
N GLN A 202 -31.66 2.65 -18.74
CA GLN A 202 -32.56 3.69 -18.27
C GLN A 202 -32.55 3.77 -16.75
N ALA A 203 -32.72 2.65 -16.05
CA ALA A 203 -32.71 2.60 -14.60
C ALA A 203 -31.38 3.07 -14.00
N PHE A 204 -30.25 2.73 -14.65
CA PHE A 204 -28.92 3.19 -14.24
C PHE A 204 -28.81 4.72 -14.36
N ALA A 205 -29.27 5.30 -15.47
CA ALA A 205 -29.31 6.75 -15.64
C ALA A 205 -30.18 7.41 -14.55
N LEU A 206 -31.39 6.88 -14.33
CA LEU A 206 -32.32 7.37 -13.31
C LEU A 206 -31.79 7.22 -11.88
N TYR A 207 -31.04 6.16 -11.59
CA TYR A 207 -30.39 5.99 -10.29
C TYR A 207 -29.30 7.05 -10.06
N ARG A 208 -28.51 7.38 -11.10
CA ARG A 208 -27.48 8.43 -11.04
C ARG A 208 -28.06 9.84 -10.95
N ASP A 209 -29.29 10.06 -11.43
CA ASP A 209 -30.05 11.30 -11.22
C ASP A 209 -30.40 11.49 -9.73
N GLY A 210 -30.78 10.41 -9.04
CA GLY A 210 -30.92 10.37 -7.58
C GLY A 210 -32.18 11.02 -7.00
N SER A 211 -33.04 11.64 -7.82
CA SER A 211 -34.33 12.16 -7.36
C SER A 211 -35.29 11.03 -6.96
N GLU A 212 -36.19 11.29 -6.01
CA GLU A 212 -37.15 10.29 -5.52
C GLU A 212 -38.04 9.74 -6.65
N GLU A 213 -38.47 10.61 -7.56
CA GLU A 213 -39.23 10.26 -8.75
C GLU A 213 -38.42 9.37 -9.71
N ALA A 214 -37.16 9.74 -9.98
CA ALA A 214 -36.28 8.95 -10.83
C ALA A 214 -35.99 7.57 -10.22
N LEU A 215 -35.77 7.48 -8.90
CA LEU A 215 -35.55 6.21 -8.20
C LEU A 215 -36.78 5.28 -8.29
N ARG A 216 -38.00 5.81 -8.18
CA ARG A 216 -39.22 5.01 -8.38
C ARG A 216 -39.34 4.51 -9.82
N ALA A 217 -39.06 5.38 -10.79
CA ALA A 217 -39.06 5.00 -12.21
C ALA A 217 -37.94 3.97 -12.53
N ALA A 218 -36.79 4.08 -11.87
CA ALA A 218 -35.71 3.10 -11.97
C ALA A 218 -36.15 1.73 -11.42
N ARG A 219 -36.79 1.69 -10.25
CA ARG A 219 -37.38 0.46 -9.67
C ARG A 219 -38.36 -0.18 -10.64
N GLU A 220 -39.27 0.59 -11.20
CA GLU A 220 -40.27 0.09 -12.17
C GLU A 220 -39.62 -0.46 -13.44
N ALA A 221 -38.62 0.23 -13.99
CA ALA A 221 -37.91 -0.21 -15.18
C ALA A 221 -37.19 -1.56 -14.94
N LEU A 222 -36.53 -1.71 -13.79
CA LEU A 222 -35.82 -2.95 -13.43
C LEU A 222 -36.79 -4.12 -13.17
N GLN A 223 -37.90 -3.89 -12.49
CA GLN A 223 -38.96 -4.89 -12.29
C GLN A 223 -39.63 -5.30 -13.61
N THR A 224 -39.81 -4.34 -14.52
CA THR A 224 -40.34 -4.61 -15.86
C THR A 224 -39.36 -5.45 -16.68
N GLN A 225 -38.07 -5.18 -16.59
CA GLN A 225 -37.04 -6.01 -17.23
C GLN A 225 -37.08 -7.44 -16.69
N ALA A 226 -37.12 -7.61 -15.37
CA ALA A 226 -37.13 -8.91 -14.71
C ALA A 226 -38.34 -9.75 -15.15
N SER A 227 -39.52 -9.13 -15.25
CA SER A 227 -40.76 -9.83 -15.62
C SER A 227 -40.87 -10.11 -17.13
N ARG A 228 -40.57 -9.14 -17.98
CA ARG A 228 -40.77 -9.26 -19.44
C ARG A 228 -39.57 -9.84 -20.17
N PHE A 229 -38.37 -9.64 -19.66
CA PHE A 229 -37.12 -10.01 -20.30
C PHE A 229 -36.16 -10.74 -19.33
N PRO A 230 -36.56 -11.89 -18.74
CA PRO A 230 -35.75 -12.60 -17.76
C PRO A 230 -34.43 -13.15 -18.31
N LYS A 231 -34.25 -13.15 -19.64
CA LYS A 231 -33.03 -13.59 -20.34
C LYS A 231 -32.20 -12.43 -20.91
N ALA A 232 -32.48 -11.18 -20.52
CA ALA A 232 -31.68 -10.03 -20.93
C ALA A 232 -30.22 -10.21 -20.51
N THR A 233 -29.27 -9.72 -21.30
CA THR A 233 -27.85 -9.87 -20.96
C THR A 233 -27.46 -9.06 -19.73
N THR A 234 -28.13 -7.93 -19.49
CA THR A 234 -27.94 -7.08 -18.30
C THR A 234 -28.81 -7.50 -17.11
N ARG A 235 -29.42 -8.70 -17.15
CA ARG A 235 -30.37 -9.13 -16.11
C ARG A 235 -29.72 -9.17 -14.73
N ARG A 236 -28.48 -9.63 -14.63
CA ARG A 236 -27.73 -9.75 -13.37
C ARG A 236 -27.40 -8.38 -12.78
N ASP A 237 -26.83 -7.50 -13.60
CA ASP A 237 -26.52 -6.12 -13.20
C ASP A 237 -27.80 -5.38 -12.73
N ALA A 238 -28.93 -5.65 -13.39
CA ALA A 238 -30.22 -5.12 -13.00
C ALA A 238 -30.74 -5.64 -11.64
N GLU A 239 -30.34 -6.83 -11.19
CA GLU A 239 -30.67 -7.33 -9.84
C GLU A 239 -29.89 -6.57 -8.78
N ALA A 240 -28.57 -6.43 -8.98
CA ALA A 240 -27.72 -5.66 -8.09
C ALA A 240 -28.15 -4.19 -8.01
N LEU A 241 -28.42 -3.56 -9.16
CA LEU A 241 -28.89 -2.18 -9.23
C LEU A 241 -30.25 -2.00 -8.55
N LEU A 242 -31.16 -2.97 -8.67
CA LEU A 242 -32.46 -2.89 -8.00
C LEU A 242 -32.31 -2.83 -6.48
N ARG A 243 -31.38 -3.60 -5.89
CA ARG A 243 -31.10 -3.53 -4.44
C ARG A 243 -30.56 -2.16 -4.02
N ARG A 244 -29.67 -1.57 -4.82
CA ARG A 244 -29.15 -0.21 -4.59
C ARG A 244 -30.26 0.84 -4.66
N VAL A 245 -31.14 0.73 -5.66
CA VAL A 245 -32.32 1.61 -5.83
C VAL A 245 -33.29 1.45 -4.65
N GLN A 246 -33.61 0.22 -4.23
CA GLN A 246 -34.45 -0.05 -3.07
C GLN A 246 -33.84 0.53 -1.79
N GLY A 247 -32.52 0.38 -1.58
CA GLY A 247 -31.83 1.02 -0.46
C GLY A 247 -31.88 2.55 -0.47
N ALA A 248 -31.81 3.18 -1.65
CA ALA A 248 -31.98 4.62 -1.79
C ALA A 248 -33.42 5.07 -1.48
N LEU A 249 -34.43 4.38 -2.02
CA LEU A 249 -35.85 4.66 -1.75
C LEU A 249 -36.20 4.45 -0.27
N ALA A 250 -35.68 3.41 0.35
CA ALA A 250 -35.92 3.13 1.76
C ALA A 250 -35.31 4.19 2.69
N ARG A 251 -34.14 4.75 2.35
CA ARG A 251 -33.58 5.93 3.05
C ARG A 251 -34.46 7.17 2.92
N LEU A 252 -35.19 7.30 1.81
CA LEU A 252 -36.18 8.36 1.60
C LEU A 252 -37.52 8.05 2.28
N GLY A 253 -37.65 6.93 2.99
CA GLY A 253 -38.85 6.55 3.75
C GLY A 253 -39.90 5.77 2.97
N ASP A 254 -39.57 5.21 1.79
CA ASP A 254 -40.48 4.34 1.04
C ASP A 254 -40.72 3.01 1.82
N PRO A 255 -41.96 2.71 2.24
CA PRO A 255 -42.25 1.59 3.13
C PRO A 255 -42.07 0.23 2.43
N ASP A 256 -42.41 0.14 1.15
CA ASP A 256 -42.28 -1.09 0.36
C ASP A 256 -40.80 -1.41 0.14
N ALA A 257 -40.00 -0.40 -0.23
CA ALA A 257 -38.55 -0.57 -0.36
C ALA A 257 -37.89 -0.93 0.98
N THR A 258 -38.38 -0.38 2.10
CA THR A 258 -37.89 -0.73 3.44
C THR A 258 -38.16 -2.19 3.79
N ALA A 259 -39.37 -2.68 3.48
CA ALA A 259 -39.72 -4.08 3.68
C ALA A 259 -38.85 -5.00 2.82
N ASP A 260 -38.71 -4.69 1.52
CA ASP A 260 -37.91 -5.47 0.57
C ASP A 260 -36.44 -5.59 0.99
N VAL A 261 -35.80 -4.49 1.41
CA VAL A 261 -34.39 -4.50 1.84
C VAL A 261 -34.22 -5.29 3.13
N THR A 262 -35.19 -5.18 4.06
CA THR A 262 -35.14 -5.91 5.34
C THR A 262 -35.28 -7.41 5.11
N GLU A 263 -36.28 -7.84 4.35
CA GLU A 263 -36.52 -9.26 4.03
C GLU A 263 -35.31 -9.88 3.33
N GLU A 264 -34.72 -9.18 2.38
CA GLU A 264 -33.55 -9.68 1.67
C GLU A 264 -32.34 -9.82 2.58
N ALA A 265 -32.07 -8.81 3.40
CA ALA A 265 -30.95 -8.83 4.33
C ALA A 265 -31.09 -9.99 5.36
N ASP A 266 -32.31 -10.28 5.80
CA ASP A 266 -32.62 -11.45 6.63
C ASP A 266 -32.36 -12.76 5.88
N ASN A 267 -32.62 -12.83 4.57
CA ASN A 267 -32.33 -13.99 3.74
C ASN A 267 -30.82 -14.22 3.51
N VAL A 268 -29.98 -13.18 3.59
CA VAL A 268 -28.51 -13.30 3.45
C VAL A 268 -27.91 -14.15 4.57
N ALA A 269 -28.46 -14.02 5.77
CA ALA A 269 -28.09 -14.82 6.92
C ALA A 269 -29.34 -15.10 7.75
N PRO A 270 -30.12 -16.16 7.41
CA PRO A 270 -31.34 -16.48 8.15
C PRO A 270 -30.98 -16.65 9.61
N ALA A 271 -31.74 -15.98 10.49
CA ALA A 271 -31.52 -16.00 11.92
C ALA A 271 -31.26 -17.44 12.38
N THR A 272 -30.03 -17.70 12.83
CA THR A 272 -29.72 -19.00 13.41
C THR A 272 -30.63 -19.14 14.64
N PRO A 273 -31.43 -20.21 14.77
CA PRO A 273 -32.18 -20.41 16.01
C PRO A 273 -31.17 -20.34 17.16
N VAL A 274 -31.48 -19.54 18.18
CA VAL A 274 -30.67 -19.41 19.39
C VAL A 274 -30.51 -20.81 19.96
N ILE A 275 -29.36 -21.44 19.70
CA ILE A 275 -28.99 -22.66 20.40
C ILE A 275 -28.45 -22.19 21.75
N PRO A 276 -29.11 -22.50 22.89
CA PRO A 276 -28.62 -22.11 24.19
C PRO A 276 -27.21 -22.69 24.38
N SER A 277 -26.30 -21.84 24.83
CA SER A 277 -24.89 -22.15 25.06
C SER A 277 -24.73 -23.33 26.03
N THR A 278 -24.39 -24.50 25.50
CA THR A 278 -23.77 -25.57 26.30
C THR A 278 -22.24 -25.41 26.32
N PRO A 279 -21.55 -25.77 27.43
CA PRO A 279 -20.11 -25.55 27.60
C PRO A 279 -19.27 -26.38 26.61
N PRO A 280 -18.01 -25.99 26.34
CA PRO A 280 -17.21 -26.59 25.28
C PRO A 280 -16.74 -28.00 25.69
N VAL A 281 -17.17 -29.03 24.96
CA VAL A 281 -16.60 -30.37 25.07
C VAL A 281 -16.22 -30.87 23.68
N GLY A 282 -14.91 -30.89 23.42
CA GLY A 282 -14.21 -31.74 22.45
C GLY A 282 -14.53 -31.54 20.96
N PRO A 283 -13.62 -31.98 20.05
CA PRO A 283 -13.88 -31.96 18.62
C PRO A 283 -14.92 -33.05 18.28
N GLY A 284 -16.20 -32.67 18.28
CA GLY A 284 -17.32 -33.46 17.76
C GLY A 284 -17.48 -33.29 16.24
N PRO A 285 -18.13 -34.25 15.55
CA PRO A 285 -17.94 -34.48 14.13
C PRO A 285 -18.59 -33.41 13.25
N ALA A 286 -17.97 -33.18 12.09
CA ALA A 286 -18.45 -32.29 11.05
C ALA A 286 -19.94 -32.56 10.74
N ILE A 287 -20.74 -31.50 10.73
CA ILE A 287 -22.11 -31.54 10.22
C ILE A 287 -22.02 -31.90 8.74
N ILE A 288 -22.39 -33.13 8.40
CA ILE A 288 -22.54 -33.60 7.02
C ILE A 288 -23.74 -32.84 6.44
N ALA A 289 -23.47 -31.91 5.53
CA ALA A 289 -24.50 -31.24 4.74
C ALA A 289 -25.31 -32.29 3.94
N ARG A 290 -26.62 -32.07 3.84
CA ARG A 290 -27.55 -32.88 3.02
C ARG A 290 -26.99 -33.07 1.60
N PRO A 291 -26.98 -34.30 1.04
CA PRO A 291 -26.49 -34.53 -0.32
C PRO A 291 -27.56 -34.05 -1.30
N GLY A 292 -27.27 -33.01 -2.08
CA GLY A 292 -28.21 -32.53 -3.10
C GLY A 292 -27.89 -31.22 -3.82
N ARG A 293 -26.82 -30.49 -3.46
CA ARG A 293 -26.32 -29.37 -4.27
C ARG A 293 -24.85 -29.58 -4.57
N THR A 294 -24.56 -29.84 -5.85
CA THR A 294 -23.19 -29.84 -6.37
C THR A 294 -22.69 -28.40 -6.36
N TYR A 295 -21.96 -28.01 -5.32
CA TYR A 295 -21.18 -26.78 -5.33
C TYR A 295 -19.94 -27.03 -6.18
N ARG A 296 -19.89 -26.43 -7.38
CA ARG A 296 -18.64 -26.35 -8.13
C ARG A 296 -17.68 -25.53 -7.29
N LEU A 297 -16.51 -26.09 -7.01
CA LEU A 297 -15.34 -25.33 -6.55
C LEU A 297 -15.03 -24.28 -7.62
N HIS A 298 -15.47 -23.04 -7.38
CA HIS A 298 -15.11 -21.89 -8.19
C HIS A 298 -13.96 -21.14 -7.52
N THR A 299 -12.92 -20.97 -8.31
CA THR A 299 -11.79 -20.06 -8.15
C THR A 299 -12.26 -18.62 -7.94
N GLU A 300 -11.90 -18.03 -6.81
CA GLU A 300 -11.48 -16.62 -6.54
C GLU A 300 -12.15 -15.42 -7.24
N SER A 301 -13.36 -15.54 -7.77
CA SER A 301 -14.23 -14.39 -8.06
C SER A 301 -15.38 -14.43 -7.07
N CYS A 302 -15.63 -13.33 -6.37
CA CYS A 302 -16.92 -13.15 -5.71
C CYS A 302 -18.01 -13.35 -6.76
N ASP A 303 -18.99 -14.20 -6.46
CA ASP A 303 -20.03 -14.53 -7.41
C ASP A 303 -21.11 -13.43 -7.41
N ASP A 304 -21.88 -13.39 -8.50
CA ASP A 304 -22.92 -12.38 -8.70
C ASP A 304 -24.00 -12.43 -7.60
N GLU A 305 -24.16 -13.56 -6.90
CA GLU A 305 -25.11 -13.70 -5.80
C GLU A 305 -24.60 -12.98 -4.54
N ASP A 306 -23.30 -13.08 -4.25
CA ASP A 306 -22.67 -12.35 -3.16
C ASP A 306 -22.72 -10.83 -3.38
N ASP A 307 -22.61 -10.33 -4.60
CA ASP A 307 -22.74 -8.89 -4.91
C ASP A 307 -24.13 -8.34 -4.57
N ILE A 308 -25.19 -9.09 -4.91
CA ILE A 308 -26.57 -8.73 -4.58
C ILE A 308 -26.77 -8.70 -3.07
N ARG A 309 -26.26 -9.72 -2.36
CA ARG A 309 -26.34 -9.82 -0.89
C ARG A 309 -25.57 -8.69 -0.22
N ILE A 310 -24.38 -8.35 -0.73
CA ILE A 310 -23.57 -7.23 -0.25
C ILE A 310 -24.31 -5.90 -0.43
N ALA A 311 -24.92 -5.69 -1.60
CA ALA A 311 -25.70 -4.48 -1.86
C ALA A 311 -26.88 -4.36 -0.88
N ALA A 312 -27.58 -5.47 -0.60
CA ALA A 312 -28.70 -5.50 0.34
C ALA A 312 -28.24 -5.21 1.79
N VAL A 313 -27.16 -5.83 2.26
CA VAL A 313 -26.65 -5.59 3.63
C VAL A 313 -26.10 -4.18 3.78
N ASN A 314 -25.42 -3.64 2.76
CA ASN A 314 -24.97 -2.25 2.77
C ASN A 314 -26.16 -1.27 2.77
N ALA A 315 -27.18 -1.52 1.97
CA ALA A 315 -28.42 -0.74 1.99
C ALA A 315 -29.06 -0.75 3.39
N LEU A 316 -29.18 -1.92 4.02
CA LEU A 316 -29.70 -2.03 5.38
C LEU A 316 -28.84 -1.26 6.40
N LEU A 317 -27.51 -1.36 6.31
CA LEU A 317 -26.59 -0.64 7.20
C LEU A 317 -26.79 0.88 7.10
N GLN A 318 -27.03 1.40 5.90
CA GLN A 318 -27.27 2.83 5.68
C GLN A 318 -28.66 3.30 6.13
N MET A 319 -29.64 2.38 6.20
CA MET A 319 -30.99 2.67 6.69
C MET A 319 -31.09 2.57 8.21
N ASP A 320 -30.61 1.45 8.75
CA ASP A 320 -30.72 1.09 10.16
C ASP A 320 -29.54 0.19 10.55
N ALA A 321 -28.51 0.84 11.06
CA ALA A 321 -27.29 0.18 11.47
C ALA A 321 -27.51 -0.84 12.60
N ASP A 322 -28.50 -0.63 13.47
CA ASP A 322 -28.76 -1.53 14.60
C ASP A 322 -29.42 -2.83 14.13
N ARG A 323 -30.23 -2.78 13.06
CA ARG A 323 -30.74 -3.99 12.39
C ARG A 323 -29.69 -4.70 11.53
N ALA A 324 -28.75 -3.97 10.93
CA ALA A 324 -27.71 -4.56 10.09
C ALA A 324 -26.64 -5.34 10.89
N VAL A 325 -26.31 -4.92 12.11
CA VAL A 325 -25.24 -5.54 12.92
C VAL A 325 -25.48 -7.03 13.22
N PRO A 326 -26.69 -7.47 13.67
CA PRO A 326 -26.98 -8.90 13.84
C PRO A 326 -26.79 -9.74 12.57
N ILE A 327 -27.12 -9.20 11.40
CA ILE A 327 -26.93 -9.87 10.11
C ILE A 327 -25.44 -9.97 9.76
N LEU A 328 -24.69 -8.87 9.93
CA LEU A 328 -23.23 -8.87 9.76
C LEU A 328 -22.53 -9.87 10.68
N LYS A 329 -22.97 -9.97 11.95
CA LYS A 329 -22.48 -11.00 12.89
C LYS A 329 -22.78 -12.41 12.38
N SER A 330 -23.97 -12.64 11.84
CA SER A 330 -24.37 -13.94 11.29
C SER A 330 -23.54 -14.31 10.04
N ILE A 331 -23.26 -13.34 9.16
CA ILE A 331 -22.35 -13.53 8.02
C ILE A 331 -20.95 -13.89 8.52
N LEU A 332 -20.40 -13.12 9.46
CA LEU A 332 -19.08 -13.36 10.06
C LEU A 332 -19.01 -14.62 10.91
N ALA A 333 -20.14 -15.22 11.32
CA ALA A 333 -20.19 -16.49 12.03
C ALA A 333 -20.11 -17.70 11.09
N ARG A 334 -20.31 -17.51 9.78
CA ARG A 334 -20.15 -18.56 8.79
C ARG A 334 -18.68 -19.00 8.67
N ARG A 335 -18.46 -20.28 8.37
CA ARG A 335 -17.10 -20.88 8.28
C ARG A 335 -16.88 -21.62 6.95
N ASP A 336 -17.83 -21.53 6.03
CA ASP A 336 -17.73 -22.15 4.71
C ASP A 336 -16.89 -21.30 3.74
N SER A 337 -16.19 -21.95 2.81
CA SER A 337 -15.40 -21.25 1.79
C SER A 337 -16.25 -20.40 0.85
N GLY A 338 -17.51 -20.78 0.64
CA GLY A 338 -18.47 -20.06 -0.20
C GLY A 338 -18.96 -18.74 0.40
N SER A 339 -18.66 -18.43 1.66
CA SER A 339 -18.99 -17.13 2.27
C SER A 339 -17.80 -16.21 2.46
N THR A 340 -16.60 -16.59 1.99
CA THR A 340 -15.39 -15.81 2.23
C THR A 340 -15.51 -14.38 1.70
N CYS A 341 -16.04 -14.19 0.49
CA CYS A 341 -16.27 -12.84 -0.07
C CYS A 341 -17.22 -12.01 0.80
N LEU A 342 -18.36 -12.58 1.20
CA LEU A 342 -19.30 -11.93 2.12
C LEU A 342 -18.64 -11.57 3.46
N ARG A 343 -17.82 -12.45 4.03
CA ARG A 343 -17.13 -12.19 5.31
C ARG A 343 -16.12 -11.05 5.18
N ARG A 344 -15.30 -11.01 4.12
CA ARG A 344 -14.38 -9.90 3.84
C ARG A 344 -15.13 -8.56 3.79
N LYS A 345 -16.23 -8.50 3.03
CA LYS A 345 -17.05 -7.29 2.95
C LYS A 345 -17.73 -6.95 4.28
N ALA A 346 -18.18 -7.96 5.04
CA ALA A 346 -18.80 -7.75 6.33
C ALA A 346 -17.83 -7.15 7.35
N VAL A 347 -16.55 -7.54 7.36
CA VAL A 347 -15.53 -6.90 8.21
C VAL A 347 -15.42 -5.40 7.92
N PHE A 348 -15.40 -5.01 6.64
CA PHE A 348 -15.42 -3.59 6.25
C PHE A 348 -16.70 -2.89 6.70
N LEU A 349 -17.87 -3.46 6.42
CA LEU A 349 -19.16 -2.84 6.78
C LEU A 349 -19.29 -2.65 8.31
N VAL A 350 -18.78 -3.58 9.11
CA VAL A 350 -18.70 -3.47 10.57
C VAL A 350 -17.80 -2.31 11.00
N SER A 351 -16.68 -2.07 10.32
CA SER A 351 -15.74 -0.98 10.66
C SER A 351 -16.35 0.40 10.43
N GLN A 352 -17.17 0.55 9.38
CA GLN A 352 -17.84 1.80 9.04
C GLN A 352 -18.85 2.25 10.10
N LYS A 353 -19.45 1.32 10.85
CA LYS A 353 -20.48 1.61 11.88
C LYS A 353 -19.92 2.32 13.12
N ARG A 354 -18.63 2.12 13.43
CA ARG A 354 -17.92 2.71 14.59
C ARG A 354 -18.73 2.71 15.90
N SER A 355 -19.37 1.57 16.25
CA SER A 355 -20.01 1.42 17.56
C SER A 355 -19.07 0.84 18.61
N SER A 356 -19.47 0.89 19.89
CA SER A 356 -18.77 0.21 20.97
C SER A 356 -18.56 -1.30 20.72
N GLU A 357 -19.48 -1.97 20.03
CA GLU A 357 -19.32 -3.39 19.72
C GLU A 357 -18.38 -3.68 18.53
N THR A 358 -18.02 -2.67 17.73
CA THR A 358 -17.24 -2.84 16.50
C THR A 358 -15.90 -3.53 16.77
N SER A 359 -15.15 -3.08 17.78
CA SER A 359 -13.85 -3.66 18.11
C SER A 359 -13.96 -5.12 18.57
N ALA A 360 -15.03 -5.48 19.29
CA ALA A 360 -15.27 -6.86 19.70
C ALA A 360 -15.62 -7.78 18.52
N ILE A 361 -16.42 -7.30 17.56
CA ILE A 361 -16.79 -8.06 16.35
C ILE A 361 -15.56 -8.29 15.48
N LEU A 362 -14.77 -7.24 15.20
CA LEU A 362 -13.55 -7.36 14.41
C LEU A 362 -12.52 -8.28 15.08
N LEU A 363 -12.32 -8.15 16.41
CA LEU A 363 -11.43 -9.04 17.15
C LEU A 363 -11.87 -10.51 17.07
N ASN A 364 -13.18 -10.79 17.07
CA ASN A 364 -13.69 -12.15 16.90
C ASN A 364 -13.35 -12.70 15.50
N ALA A 365 -13.51 -11.89 14.46
CA ALA A 365 -13.12 -12.25 13.10
C ALA A 365 -11.61 -12.55 13.02
N VAL A 366 -10.76 -11.68 13.57
CA VAL A 366 -9.30 -11.89 13.63
C VAL A 366 -8.93 -13.21 14.31
N ARG A 367 -9.65 -13.61 15.37
CA ARG A 367 -9.32 -14.81 16.14
C ARG A 367 -9.83 -16.11 15.56
N SER A 368 -10.92 -16.07 14.79
CA SER A 368 -11.70 -17.27 14.50
C SER A 368 -12.05 -17.48 13.03
N ASP A 369 -11.78 -16.52 12.15
CA ASP A 369 -12.05 -16.71 10.72
C ASP A 369 -11.06 -17.70 10.09
N PRO A 370 -11.54 -18.72 9.34
CA PRO A 370 -10.66 -19.66 8.67
C PRO A 370 -9.85 -19.01 7.53
N ASP A 371 -10.36 -17.94 6.92
CA ASP A 371 -9.69 -17.24 5.82
C ASP A 371 -8.67 -16.22 6.35
N GLN A 372 -7.43 -16.29 5.86
CA GLN A 372 -6.35 -15.41 6.31
C GLN A 372 -6.62 -13.95 5.97
N GLU A 373 -7.09 -13.67 4.77
CA GLU A 373 -7.39 -12.31 4.31
C GLU A 373 -8.49 -11.66 5.16
N VAL A 374 -9.54 -12.41 5.55
CA VAL A 374 -10.56 -11.89 6.50
C VAL A 374 -9.93 -11.50 7.84
N ARG A 375 -9.03 -12.32 8.39
CA ARG A 375 -8.33 -11.99 9.65
C ARG A 375 -7.47 -10.74 9.50
N GLU A 376 -6.71 -10.64 8.42
CA GLU A 376 -5.83 -9.50 8.13
C GLU A 376 -6.62 -8.19 7.98
N GLN A 377 -7.72 -8.22 7.23
CA GLN A 377 -8.66 -7.09 7.13
C GLN A 377 -9.23 -6.72 8.50
N GLY A 378 -9.56 -7.72 9.34
CA GLY A 378 -10.03 -7.48 10.70
C GLY A 378 -9.04 -6.65 11.53
N VAL A 379 -7.75 -6.96 11.47
CA VAL A 379 -6.71 -6.18 12.18
C VAL A 379 -6.53 -4.80 11.56
N PHE A 380 -6.51 -4.73 10.23
CA PHE A 380 -6.41 -3.46 9.52
C PHE A 380 -7.54 -2.51 9.93
N TRP A 381 -8.79 -2.98 9.93
CA TRP A 381 -9.93 -2.17 10.31
C TRP A 381 -9.95 -1.86 11.81
N LEU A 382 -9.47 -2.76 12.68
CA LEU A 382 -9.24 -2.43 14.09
C LEU A 382 -8.32 -1.20 14.22
N SER A 383 -7.26 -1.09 13.43
CA SER A 383 -6.35 0.08 13.46
C SER A 383 -7.02 1.41 13.12
N GLN A 384 -8.12 1.38 12.37
CA GLN A 384 -8.88 2.57 11.96
C GLN A 384 -9.97 2.96 12.98
N VAL A 385 -10.26 2.07 13.93
CA VAL A 385 -11.25 2.31 14.99
C VAL A 385 -10.54 2.84 16.23
N SER A 386 -10.72 4.13 16.51
CA SER A 386 -10.16 4.76 17.71
C SER A 386 -10.86 4.28 18.98
N GLY A 387 -10.11 4.14 20.07
CA GLY A 387 -10.68 3.83 21.39
C GLY A 387 -9.80 2.90 22.24
N GLU A 388 -10.00 2.94 23.55
CA GLU A 388 -9.29 2.09 24.52
C GLU A 388 -9.61 0.60 24.30
N GLU A 389 -10.83 0.28 23.87
CA GLU A 389 -11.25 -1.10 23.56
C GLU A 389 -10.46 -1.69 22.38
N THR A 390 -10.18 -0.88 21.36
CA THR A 390 -9.31 -1.29 20.24
C THR A 390 -7.89 -1.54 20.72
N VAL A 391 -7.33 -0.65 21.55
CA VAL A 391 -5.98 -0.83 22.10
C VAL A 391 -5.89 -2.11 22.94
N ALA A 392 -6.93 -2.42 23.73
CA ALA A 392 -7.04 -3.67 24.47
C ALA A 392 -7.18 -4.90 23.53
N ALA A 393 -7.94 -4.78 22.44
CA ALA A 393 -8.07 -5.82 21.43
C ALA A 393 -6.72 -6.14 20.76
N LEU A 394 -5.98 -5.11 20.34
CA LEU A 394 -4.64 -5.25 19.74
C LEU A 394 -3.63 -5.83 20.73
N ASP A 395 -3.62 -5.41 22.00
CA ASP A 395 -2.79 -6.05 23.05
C ASP A 395 -3.12 -7.54 23.18
N SER A 396 -4.42 -7.88 23.15
CA SER A 396 -4.86 -9.26 23.28
C SER A 396 -4.52 -10.15 22.07
N ILE A 397 -4.31 -9.55 20.89
CA ILE A 397 -3.79 -10.21 19.68
C ILE A 397 -2.30 -10.54 19.89
N LEU A 398 -1.52 -9.59 20.38
CA LEU A 398 -0.09 -9.78 20.64
C LEU A 398 0.22 -10.75 21.79
N ARG A 399 -0.71 -10.91 22.73
CA ARG A 399 -0.58 -11.83 23.87
C ARG A 399 -0.89 -13.28 23.52
N ASP A 400 -1.66 -13.56 22.47
CA ASP A 400 -1.99 -14.93 22.09
C ASP A 400 -0.83 -15.55 21.29
N PRO A 401 -0.11 -16.55 21.83
CA PRO A 401 1.03 -17.17 21.16
C PRO A 401 0.65 -17.94 19.89
N ARG A 402 -0.65 -18.19 19.67
CA ARG A 402 -1.16 -18.88 18.47
C ARG A 402 -1.44 -17.92 17.32
N THR A 403 -1.36 -16.61 17.56
CA THR A 403 -1.62 -15.64 16.50
C THR A 403 -0.50 -15.62 15.49
N ASP A 404 -0.88 -15.70 14.22
CA ASP A 404 0.00 -15.68 13.07
C ASP A 404 0.92 -14.43 13.04
N PRO A 405 2.20 -14.55 12.63
CA PRO A 405 3.13 -13.43 12.56
C PRO A 405 2.65 -12.23 11.73
N ASP A 406 1.94 -12.44 10.61
CA ASP A 406 1.46 -11.35 9.75
C ASP A 406 0.35 -10.53 10.46
N ILE A 407 -0.46 -11.21 11.26
CA ILE A 407 -1.49 -10.61 12.11
C ILE A 407 -0.84 -9.85 13.28
N GLN A 408 0.22 -10.40 13.88
CA GLN A 408 0.99 -9.72 14.93
C GLN A 408 1.65 -8.45 14.39
N ASP A 409 2.28 -8.50 13.21
CA ASP A 409 2.89 -7.34 12.56
C ASP A 409 1.88 -6.20 12.37
N LYS A 410 0.73 -6.51 11.76
CA LYS A 410 -0.34 -5.51 11.57
C LYS A 410 -0.84 -4.95 12.91
N ALA A 411 -0.87 -5.74 13.98
CA ALA A 411 -1.27 -5.27 15.30
C ALA A 411 -0.21 -4.37 15.96
N ILE A 412 1.08 -4.68 15.78
CA ILE A 412 2.20 -3.83 16.22
C ILE A 412 2.14 -2.48 15.50
N PHE A 413 1.96 -2.51 14.17
CA PHE A 413 1.78 -1.30 13.38
C PHE A 413 0.55 -0.51 13.83
N ALA A 414 -0.60 -1.16 14.02
CA ALA A 414 -1.80 -0.48 14.51
C ALA A 414 -1.54 0.23 15.85
N LEU A 415 -0.91 -0.44 16.82
CA LEU A 415 -0.55 0.16 18.09
C LEU A 415 0.43 1.34 17.92
N SER A 416 1.34 1.28 16.95
CA SER A 416 2.28 2.39 16.64
C SER A 416 1.62 3.58 15.94
N GLN A 417 0.40 3.42 15.42
CA GLN A 417 -0.40 4.54 14.92
C GLN A 417 -1.32 5.14 15.98
N HIS A 418 -1.71 4.35 17.00
CA HIS A 418 -2.49 4.85 18.13
C HIS A 418 -1.61 5.70 19.06
N ASN A 419 -1.73 7.04 18.99
CA ASN A 419 -0.96 8.01 19.79
C ASN A 419 -1.40 8.06 21.27
N SER A 420 -1.49 6.89 21.93
CA SER A 420 -1.81 6.77 23.35
C SER A 420 -0.59 6.28 24.15
N SER A 421 -0.51 6.71 25.42
CA SER A 421 0.50 6.23 26.37
C SER A 421 0.37 4.73 26.65
N ARG A 422 -0.86 4.21 26.59
CA ARG A 422 -1.16 2.78 26.73
C ARG A 422 -0.57 1.98 25.56
N SER A 423 -0.78 2.41 24.32
CA SER A 423 -0.23 1.74 23.13
C SER A 423 1.30 1.68 23.17
N ALA A 424 1.95 2.79 23.54
CA ALA A 424 3.40 2.80 23.73
C ALA A 424 3.86 1.83 24.85
N SER A 425 3.09 1.72 25.93
CA SER A 425 3.39 0.78 27.02
C SER A 425 3.22 -0.69 26.60
N ILE A 426 2.24 -1.00 25.75
CA ILE A 426 2.05 -2.34 25.18
C ILE A 426 3.22 -2.71 24.27
N LEU A 427 3.64 -1.81 23.37
CA LEU A 427 4.79 -2.05 22.49
C LEU A 427 6.09 -2.28 23.27
N ARG A 428 6.32 -1.49 24.34
CA ARG A 428 7.45 -1.68 25.26
C ARG A 428 7.40 -3.05 25.94
N ALA A 429 6.25 -3.41 26.52
CA ALA A 429 6.07 -4.71 27.15
C ALA A 429 6.28 -5.86 26.15
N TYR A 430 5.83 -5.72 24.90
CA TYR A 430 6.03 -6.72 23.87
C TYR A 430 7.50 -6.86 23.45
N ALA A 431 8.24 -5.76 23.31
CA ALA A 431 9.67 -5.79 23.00
C ALA A 431 10.52 -6.51 24.08
N GLU A 432 10.07 -6.48 25.34
CA GLU A 432 10.70 -7.18 26.48
C GLU A 432 10.41 -8.69 26.55
N ARG A 433 9.37 -9.17 25.85
CA ARG A 433 8.95 -10.57 25.92
C ARG A 433 9.96 -11.49 25.27
N ARG A 434 10.66 -12.26 26.11
CA ARG A 434 11.66 -13.26 25.65
C ARG A 434 11.04 -14.43 24.87
N ASP A 435 9.74 -14.68 25.07
CA ASP A 435 8.98 -15.73 24.40
C ASP A 435 8.37 -15.29 23.06
N ALA A 436 8.40 -14.00 22.75
CA ALA A 436 7.88 -13.47 21.50
C ALA A 436 8.88 -13.70 20.33
N PRO A 437 8.39 -13.89 19.09
CA PRO A 437 9.25 -14.03 17.92
C PRO A 437 10.19 -12.82 17.75
N GLU A 438 11.46 -13.08 17.47
CA GLU A 438 12.50 -12.02 17.40
C GLU A 438 12.17 -10.97 16.35
N GLU A 439 11.71 -11.37 15.17
CA GLU A 439 11.28 -10.45 14.10
C GLU A 439 10.16 -9.50 14.56
N MET A 440 9.19 -9.99 15.33
CA MET A 440 8.11 -9.15 15.86
C MET A 440 8.61 -8.19 16.94
N ARG A 441 9.56 -8.63 17.77
CA ARG A 441 10.21 -7.75 18.77
C ARG A 441 11.01 -6.64 18.09
N GLU A 442 11.72 -6.96 17.01
CA GLU A 442 12.38 -5.95 16.17
C GLU A 442 11.40 -4.91 15.62
N LYS A 443 10.25 -5.35 15.10
CA LYS A 443 9.20 -4.43 14.61
C LYS A 443 8.68 -3.53 15.73
N ALA A 444 8.45 -4.07 16.93
CA ALA A 444 8.04 -3.26 18.08
C ALA A 444 9.12 -2.22 18.46
N ILE A 445 10.39 -2.62 18.48
CA ILE A 445 11.54 -1.73 18.75
C ILE A 445 11.62 -0.63 17.68
N PHE A 446 11.50 -0.99 16.40
CA PHE A 446 11.51 -0.06 15.28
C PHE A 446 10.44 1.02 15.44
N TRP A 447 9.19 0.61 15.70
CA TRP A 447 8.07 1.53 15.84
C TRP A 447 8.15 2.40 17.10
N LEU A 448 8.76 1.91 18.19
CA LEU A 448 9.10 2.74 19.35
C LEU A 448 10.11 3.83 18.99
N GLY A 449 11.08 3.52 18.12
CA GLY A 449 12.06 4.46 17.58
C GLY A 449 11.51 5.51 16.62
N GLN A 450 10.43 5.20 15.89
CA GLN A 450 9.76 6.18 15.01
C GLN A 450 9.06 7.30 15.79
N ARG A 451 8.82 7.09 17.08
CA ARG A 451 8.20 8.09 17.96
C ARG A 451 9.28 8.74 18.82
N ASN A 452 9.59 10.00 18.54
CA ASN A 452 10.56 10.75 19.34
C ASN A 452 10.00 11.07 20.74
N SER A 453 10.36 10.24 21.73
CA SER A 453 9.96 10.34 23.14
C SER A 453 11.16 10.02 24.04
N PRO A 454 11.49 10.86 25.03
CA PRO A 454 12.53 10.57 26.01
C PRO A 454 12.30 9.25 26.76
N GLU A 455 11.04 8.92 27.05
CA GLU A 455 10.65 7.69 27.73
C GLU A 455 10.92 6.45 26.87
N ASN A 456 10.63 6.52 25.57
CA ASN A 456 10.98 5.45 24.63
C ASN A 456 12.49 5.31 24.48
N ALA A 457 13.23 6.43 24.40
CA ALA A 457 14.67 6.42 24.28
C ALA A 457 15.32 5.76 25.50
N GLN A 458 14.91 6.14 26.70
CA GLN A 458 15.40 5.52 27.93
C GLN A 458 15.05 4.04 28.00
N PHE A 459 13.81 3.67 27.67
CA PHE A 459 13.39 2.27 27.62
C PHE A 459 14.27 1.44 26.67
N LEU A 460 14.57 1.94 25.48
CA LEU A 460 15.40 1.23 24.50
C LEU A 460 16.84 1.04 24.99
N LYS A 461 17.42 2.04 25.67
CA LYS A 461 18.75 1.92 26.31
C LYS A 461 18.74 0.85 27.41
N ASP A 462 17.69 0.83 28.22
CA ASP A 462 17.55 -0.16 29.29
C ASP A 462 17.32 -1.57 28.70
N LEU A 463 16.55 -1.67 27.62
CA LEU A 463 16.30 -2.93 26.91
C LEU A 463 17.59 -3.50 26.31
N TYR A 464 18.45 -2.66 25.74
CA TYR A 464 19.75 -3.06 25.18
C TYR A 464 20.58 -3.86 26.19
N ALA A 465 20.62 -3.42 27.45
CA ALA A 465 21.37 -4.09 28.51
C ALA A 465 20.82 -5.48 28.89
N ARG A 466 19.59 -5.82 28.47
CA ARG A 466 18.90 -7.07 28.81
C ARG A 466 18.77 -8.05 27.63
N VAL A 467 18.99 -7.59 26.41
CA VAL A 467 18.91 -8.44 25.21
C VAL A 467 20.26 -9.08 24.91
N GLU A 468 20.23 -10.38 24.63
CA GLU A 468 21.42 -11.18 24.29
C GLU A 468 21.56 -11.34 22.77
N ASN A 469 20.48 -11.17 22.01
CA ASN A 469 20.44 -11.30 20.56
C ASN A 469 20.98 -10.01 19.89
N ASP A 470 21.91 -10.17 18.94
CA ASP A 470 22.59 -9.08 18.26
C ASP A 470 21.72 -8.33 17.24
N ASP A 471 20.75 -8.98 16.61
CA ASP A 471 19.80 -8.34 15.69
C ASP A 471 18.88 -7.36 16.45
N LEU A 472 18.44 -7.74 17.66
CA LEU A 472 17.72 -6.83 18.55
C LEU A 472 18.59 -5.67 19.02
N LYS A 473 19.86 -5.92 19.39
CA LYS A 473 20.81 -4.86 19.75
C LYS A 473 21.00 -3.88 18.59
N GLU A 474 21.19 -4.38 17.38
CA GLU A 474 21.28 -3.57 16.16
C GLU A 474 20.01 -2.74 15.96
N LYS A 475 18.83 -3.36 16.09
CA LYS A 475 17.57 -2.63 15.93
C LYS A 475 17.40 -1.51 16.95
N ILE A 476 17.85 -1.72 18.19
CA ILE A 476 17.85 -0.70 19.24
C ILE A 476 18.80 0.45 18.88
N ILE A 477 20.03 0.14 18.47
CA ILE A 477 21.02 1.10 18.00
C ILE A 477 20.47 1.95 16.85
N PHE A 478 19.87 1.30 15.85
CA PHE A 478 19.21 1.95 14.72
C PHE A 478 18.07 2.86 15.19
N SER A 479 17.19 2.35 16.05
CA SER A 479 16.02 3.08 16.52
C SER A 479 16.41 4.34 17.29
N LEU A 480 17.39 4.25 18.18
CA LEU A 480 17.93 5.40 18.93
C LEU A 480 18.61 6.43 18.04
N SER A 481 19.26 5.99 16.94
CA SER A 481 19.86 6.91 15.97
C SER A 481 18.80 7.70 15.20
N GLN A 482 17.71 7.04 14.79
CA GLN A 482 16.58 7.69 14.10
C GLN A 482 15.83 8.67 15.00
N MET A 483 15.68 8.36 16.29
CA MET A 483 15.10 9.30 17.25
C MET A 483 15.94 10.58 17.39
N GLY A 484 17.26 10.47 17.20
CA GLY A 484 18.20 11.56 17.42
C GLY A 484 18.30 11.96 18.89
N SER A 485 18.74 13.19 19.17
CA SER A 485 19.16 13.75 20.47
C SER A 485 20.63 13.53 20.84
N ALA A 486 21.23 14.55 21.46
CA ALA A 486 22.63 14.50 21.89
C ALA A 486 22.89 13.36 22.91
N ASP A 487 21.90 13.04 23.75
CA ASP A 487 21.99 11.96 24.74
C ASP A 487 22.01 10.58 24.07
N ASN A 488 21.20 10.36 23.03
CA ASN A 488 21.22 9.10 22.27
C ASN A 488 22.54 8.93 21.50
N TYR A 489 23.08 9.99 20.90
CA TYR A 489 24.37 9.92 20.22
C TYR A 489 25.54 9.69 21.18
N ARG A 490 25.52 10.29 22.38
CA ARG A 490 26.50 10.00 23.43
C ARG A 490 26.43 8.51 23.83
N TRP A 491 25.23 8.00 24.06
CA TRP A 491 25.03 6.58 24.38
C TRP A 491 25.54 5.65 23.26
N LEU A 492 25.28 5.96 21.99
CA LEU A 492 25.83 5.21 20.85
C LEU A 492 27.36 5.24 20.82
N MET A 493 27.97 6.37 21.17
CA MET A 493 29.42 6.47 21.30
C MET A 493 29.92 5.58 22.45
N ASP A 494 29.26 5.56 23.60
CA ASP A 494 29.63 4.70 24.72
C ASP A 494 29.62 3.21 24.32
N ILE A 495 28.65 2.78 23.51
CA ILE A 495 28.61 1.42 22.94
C ILE A 495 29.81 1.18 22.01
N ALA A 496 30.10 2.09 21.09
CA ALA A 496 31.23 1.96 20.17
C ALA A 496 32.59 1.83 20.91
N LEU A 497 32.74 2.53 22.03
CA LEU A 497 33.95 2.54 22.84
C LEU A 497 34.03 1.38 23.85
N ASN A 498 32.95 0.63 24.05
CA ASN A 498 32.93 -0.47 25.02
C ASN A 498 33.63 -1.73 24.46
N PRO A 499 34.81 -2.12 24.99
CA PRO A 499 35.53 -3.29 24.49
C PRO A 499 34.86 -4.63 24.86
N LYS A 500 33.79 -4.60 25.67
CA LYS A 500 33.01 -5.80 26.01
C LYS A 500 31.92 -6.12 25.00
N GLU A 501 31.56 -5.19 24.13
CA GLU A 501 30.59 -5.43 23.06
C GLU A 501 31.27 -6.12 21.87
N ASP A 502 30.49 -6.89 21.12
CA ASP A 502 30.94 -7.49 19.86
C ASP A 502 31.40 -6.42 18.86
N ILE A 503 32.40 -6.75 18.07
CA ILE A 503 33.02 -5.81 17.13
C ILE A 503 32.02 -5.28 16.09
N GLU A 504 31.08 -6.11 15.61
CA GLU A 504 30.07 -5.69 14.64
C GLU A 504 29.04 -4.74 15.27
N ILE A 505 28.67 -4.97 16.54
CA ILE A 505 27.81 -4.06 17.31
C ILE A 505 28.48 -2.70 17.52
N ARG A 506 29.77 -2.71 17.88
CA ARG A 506 30.57 -1.48 18.05
C ARG A 506 30.68 -0.69 16.75
N LYS A 507 30.92 -1.38 15.62
CA LYS A 507 30.95 -0.74 14.28
C LYS A 507 29.62 -0.11 13.91
N LYS A 508 28.49 -0.81 14.13
CA LYS A 508 27.14 -0.28 13.88
C LYS A 508 26.85 0.94 14.75
N ALA A 509 27.17 0.88 16.04
CA ALA A 509 27.01 2.01 16.94
C ALA A 509 27.84 3.23 16.51
N LEU A 510 29.11 3.01 16.13
CA LEU A 510 29.98 4.06 15.62
C LEU A 510 29.47 4.65 14.29
N PHE A 511 28.98 3.80 13.39
CA PHE A 511 28.40 4.23 12.12
C PHE A 511 27.24 5.19 12.37
N TRP A 512 26.25 4.78 13.16
CA TRP A 512 25.08 5.60 13.44
C TRP A 512 25.40 6.85 14.27
N ALA A 513 26.33 6.76 15.23
CA ALA A 513 26.82 7.93 15.94
C ALA A 513 27.52 8.92 14.99
N GLY A 514 28.35 8.40 14.08
CA GLY A 514 29.07 9.18 13.09
C GLY A 514 28.18 9.86 12.06
N GLN A 515 27.01 9.29 11.73
CA GLN A 515 26.01 9.93 10.86
C GLN A 515 25.23 11.05 11.57
N GLY A 516 25.23 11.06 12.91
CA GLY A 516 24.53 12.06 13.69
C GLY A 516 25.13 13.46 13.52
N HIS A 517 24.33 14.43 13.08
CA HIS A 517 24.73 15.83 12.95
C HIS A 517 25.14 16.48 14.30
N ASN A 518 24.82 15.86 15.43
CA ASN A 518 25.12 16.37 16.77
C ASN A 518 26.49 15.92 17.30
N VAL A 519 27.19 15.01 16.62
CA VAL A 519 28.55 14.61 17.02
C VAL A 519 29.56 15.51 16.32
N ASP A 520 30.34 16.25 17.11
CA ASP A 520 31.39 17.12 16.59
C ASP A 520 32.45 16.30 15.85
N VAL A 521 32.77 16.69 14.62
CA VAL A 521 33.82 16.05 13.83
C VAL A 521 35.17 16.10 14.55
N ALA A 522 35.43 17.12 15.36
CA ALA A 522 36.66 17.23 16.15
C ALA A 522 36.78 16.11 17.19
N ASP A 523 35.67 15.66 17.77
CA ASP A 523 35.65 14.50 18.68
C ASP A 523 35.96 13.21 17.93
N LEU A 524 35.35 13.01 16.76
CA LEU A 524 35.64 11.85 15.92
C LEU A 524 37.11 11.81 15.52
N VAL A 525 37.67 12.94 15.04
CA VAL A 525 39.08 13.06 14.66
C VAL A 525 40.02 12.65 15.78
N ARG A 526 39.77 13.13 17.02
CA ARG A 526 40.54 12.73 18.20
C ARG A 526 40.39 11.24 18.52
N LEU A 527 39.20 10.68 18.30
CA LEU A 527 38.91 9.30 18.61
C LEU A 527 39.76 8.29 17.82
N TYR A 528 40.14 8.61 16.58
CA TYR A 528 41.04 7.74 15.80
C TYR A 528 42.38 7.51 16.49
N ASP A 529 42.94 8.56 17.08
CA ASP A 529 44.27 8.51 17.69
C ASP A 529 44.25 7.78 19.04
N SER A 530 43.11 7.77 19.74
CA SER A 530 42.93 7.03 20.99
C SER A 530 42.44 5.58 20.80
N MET A 531 41.94 5.23 19.61
CA MET A 531 41.47 3.88 19.30
C MET A 531 42.65 2.92 19.11
N ASN A 532 42.66 1.78 19.80
CA ASN A 532 43.68 0.74 19.63
C ASN A 532 43.25 -0.37 18.66
N ASP A 533 41.94 -0.56 18.51
CA ASP A 533 41.36 -1.60 17.67
C ASP A 533 41.44 -1.23 16.18
N ARG A 534 42.10 -2.09 15.38
CA ARG A 534 42.34 -1.86 13.96
C ARG A 534 41.04 -1.82 13.14
N GLU A 535 40.07 -2.67 13.48
CA GLU A 535 38.79 -2.73 12.77
C GLU A 535 37.93 -1.50 13.09
N MET A 536 37.99 -1.00 14.32
CA MET A 536 37.33 0.26 14.67
C MET A 536 38.00 1.47 14.03
N LYS A 537 39.34 1.47 13.89
CA LYS A 537 40.04 2.50 13.10
C LYS A 537 39.62 2.49 11.64
N ASP A 538 39.46 1.30 11.06
CA ASP A 538 38.93 1.14 9.72
C ASP A 538 37.51 1.71 9.60
N GLN A 539 36.64 1.40 10.56
CA GLN A 539 35.29 1.95 10.60
C GLN A 539 35.30 3.49 10.74
N LEU A 540 36.22 4.07 11.52
CA LEU A 540 36.38 5.52 11.61
C LEU A 540 36.79 6.15 10.27
N ILE A 541 37.69 5.50 9.52
CA ILE A 541 38.05 5.94 8.16
C ILE A 541 36.80 6.01 7.28
N PHE A 542 35.95 4.99 7.33
CA PHE A 542 34.68 5.00 6.62
C PHE A 542 33.74 6.11 7.11
N VAL A 543 33.62 6.31 8.42
CA VAL A 543 32.82 7.42 8.97
C VAL A 543 33.32 8.77 8.43
N TYR A 544 34.63 9.03 8.43
CA TYR A 544 35.18 10.27 7.86
C TYR A 544 34.87 10.45 6.39
N SER A 545 34.83 9.37 5.59
CA SER A 545 34.49 9.48 4.17
C SER A 545 33.04 9.88 3.92
N GLN A 546 32.15 9.65 4.89
CA GLN A 546 30.74 10.05 4.82
C GLN A 546 30.50 11.47 5.38
N ARG A 547 31.46 12.03 6.11
CA ARG A 547 31.40 13.39 6.68
C ARG A 547 31.76 14.42 5.62
N ARG A 548 31.10 15.58 5.67
CA ARG A 548 31.28 16.68 4.69
C ARG A 548 32.29 17.72 5.16
N GLU A 549 32.61 17.70 6.45
CA GLU A 549 33.47 18.67 7.11
C GLU A 549 34.93 18.52 6.67
N GLU A 550 35.60 19.64 6.39
CA GLU A 550 37.01 19.66 5.96
C GLU A 550 37.94 18.94 6.94
N ALA A 551 37.65 19.01 8.25
CA ALA A 551 38.42 18.33 9.29
C ALA A 551 38.42 16.79 9.13
N ALA A 552 37.35 16.19 8.62
CA ALA A 552 37.30 14.75 8.34
C ALA A 552 38.20 14.39 7.15
N LEU A 553 38.19 15.22 6.09
CA LEU A 553 39.07 15.05 4.94
C LEU A 553 40.55 15.26 5.32
N ASP A 554 40.84 16.27 6.15
CA ASP A 554 42.18 16.51 6.68
C ASP A 554 42.70 15.31 7.48
N LYS A 555 41.82 14.70 8.30
CA LYS A 555 42.18 13.50 9.04
C LYS A 555 42.44 12.32 8.11
N LEU A 556 41.66 12.13 7.04
CA LEU A 556 41.95 11.13 6.02
C LEU A 556 43.32 11.36 5.36
N PHE A 557 43.67 12.60 5.01
CA PHE A 557 45.00 12.94 4.48
C PHE A 557 46.12 12.58 5.47
N GLN A 558 45.93 12.91 6.75
CA GLN A 558 46.89 12.57 7.81
C GLN A 558 47.09 11.06 7.90
N ILE A 559 46.00 10.29 7.95
CA ILE A 559 46.03 8.82 8.02
C ILE A 559 46.76 8.26 6.80
N GLY A 560 46.40 8.68 5.59
CA GLY A 560 47.03 8.22 4.36
C GLY A 560 48.54 8.50 4.27
N LYS A 561 49.02 9.62 4.86
CA LYS A 561 50.44 9.99 4.88
C LYS A 561 51.23 9.29 6.00
N THR A 562 50.65 9.16 7.19
CA THR A 562 51.43 8.90 8.41
C THR A 562 51.00 7.70 9.26
N ASP A 563 49.83 7.09 9.01
CA ASP A 563 49.40 5.97 9.86
C ASP A 563 50.38 4.79 9.76
N PRO A 564 50.81 4.17 10.87
CA PRO A 564 51.77 3.08 10.84
C PRO A 564 51.23 1.83 10.10
N ASP A 565 49.92 1.57 10.13
CA ASP A 565 49.30 0.44 9.44
C ASP A 565 49.10 0.75 7.96
N ARG A 566 49.82 0.00 7.12
CA ARG A 566 49.79 0.15 5.67
C ARG A 566 48.40 -0.06 5.06
N GLU A 567 47.59 -0.95 5.61
CA GLU A 567 46.25 -1.19 5.09
C GLU A 567 45.29 -0.05 5.46
N LEU A 568 45.40 0.50 6.67
CA LEU A 568 44.63 1.70 7.05
C LEU A 568 45.01 2.90 6.16
N ARG A 569 46.31 3.09 5.85
CA ARG A 569 46.74 4.10 4.86
C ARG A 569 46.07 3.91 3.50
N LYS A 570 46.10 2.69 2.96
CA LYS A 570 45.49 2.38 1.66
C LYS A 570 43.99 2.67 1.65
N LYS A 571 43.28 2.32 2.71
CA LYS A 571 41.83 2.57 2.82
C LYS A 571 41.52 4.06 2.90
N ALA A 572 42.30 4.83 3.67
CA ALA A 572 42.16 6.28 3.68
C ALA A 572 42.41 6.87 2.27
N ILE A 573 43.47 6.45 1.58
CA ILE A 573 43.77 6.88 0.19
C ILE A 573 42.63 6.51 -0.77
N PHE A 574 42.06 5.31 -0.63
CA PHE A 574 40.90 4.88 -1.42
C PHE A 574 39.71 5.85 -1.26
N TRP A 575 39.34 6.17 -0.01
CA TRP A 575 38.22 7.08 0.26
C TRP A 575 38.52 8.54 -0.13
N ILE A 576 39.77 8.99 0.01
CA ILE A 576 40.24 10.27 -0.54
C ILE A 576 39.98 10.31 -2.05
N GLY A 577 40.27 9.23 -2.78
CA GLY A 577 40.00 9.15 -4.22
C GLY A 577 38.52 9.20 -4.61
N GLN A 578 37.60 8.93 -3.67
CA GLN A 578 36.15 9.09 -3.87
C GLN A 578 35.66 10.50 -3.51
N SER A 579 36.50 11.33 -2.88
CA SER A 579 36.16 12.70 -2.52
C SER A 579 36.07 13.59 -3.75
N ARG A 580 35.06 14.46 -3.77
CA ARG A 580 34.89 15.50 -4.80
C ARG A 580 35.72 16.76 -4.52
N SER A 581 36.44 16.81 -3.41
CA SER A 581 37.25 17.97 -3.04
C SER A 581 38.47 18.10 -3.97
N PRO A 582 38.75 19.29 -4.56
CA PRO A 582 39.97 19.52 -5.33
C PRO A 582 41.26 19.24 -4.52
N ARG A 583 41.21 19.40 -3.19
CA ARG A 583 42.32 19.09 -2.28
C ARG A 583 42.68 17.61 -2.30
N ALA A 584 41.71 16.72 -2.54
CA ALA A 584 41.95 15.29 -2.67
C ALA A 584 42.80 14.97 -3.89
N ALA A 585 42.51 15.59 -5.04
CA ALA A 585 43.32 15.42 -6.25
C ALA A 585 44.76 15.92 -6.06
N GLN A 586 44.93 17.07 -5.39
CA GLN A 586 46.26 17.61 -5.05
C GLN A 586 47.02 16.66 -4.13
N TYR A 587 46.38 16.17 -3.07
CA TYR A 587 46.97 15.19 -2.16
C TYR A 587 47.45 13.92 -2.88
N LEU A 588 46.61 13.37 -3.77
CA LEU A 588 46.96 12.15 -4.51
C LEU A 588 48.11 12.39 -5.50
N GLN A 589 48.15 13.55 -6.14
CA GLN A 589 49.25 13.94 -7.02
C GLN A 589 50.57 14.09 -6.25
N GLU A 590 50.55 14.72 -5.07
CA GLU A 590 51.71 14.82 -4.17
C GLU A 590 52.22 13.43 -3.78
N LEU A 591 51.30 12.51 -3.43
CA LEU A 591 51.65 11.15 -3.03
C LEU A 591 52.26 10.32 -4.16
N ILE A 592 51.82 10.52 -5.42
CA ILE A 592 52.38 9.87 -6.61
C ILE A 592 53.80 10.36 -6.92
N ASN A 593 54.10 11.61 -6.57
CA ASN A 593 55.39 12.24 -6.85
C ASN A 593 56.46 11.97 -5.78
N GLN A 594 56.11 11.26 -4.70
CA GLN A 594 57.01 10.77 -3.65
C GLN A 594 57.48 9.36 -3.97
#